data_AF-A0A835HU82-F1
#
_entry.id   AF-A0A835HU82-F1
#
_cell.length_a   1.000
_cell.length_b   1.000
_cell.length_c   1.000
_cell.angle_alpha   90.00
_cell.angle_beta   90.00
_cell.angle_gamma   90.00
#
_symmetry.space_group_name_H-M   'P 1'
#
loop_
_entity.id
_entity.type
_entity.pdbx_description
1 polymer ?
#
loop_
_entity_poly.entity_id
_entity_poly.type
_entity_poly.pdbx_seq_one_letter_code
_entity_poly.pdbx_strand_id
1 'polypeptide(L)'
;MGKKIFMLPVEEVNLTTVKYEREVLKAPHLTDFGLRLFIRLAAPIIGSLIMSYLKKHNGFTELENIVIPETPMFRPEFPPQGIAAPYPSTWQCPSSSHWH
;
A
#
# COMPACT_ATOMS: atom_id res chain seq x y z
N MET A 1 0.34 23.71 -12.99
CA MET A 1 -0.77 22.92 -12.40
C MET A 1 -0.85 21.63 -13.20
N GLY A 2 -0.60 20.48 -12.56
CA GLY A 2 -0.55 19.17 -13.24
C GLY A 2 -1.93 18.72 -13.74
N LYS A 3 -1.95 17.87 -14.77
CA LYS A 3 -3.18 17.26 -15.27
C LYS A 3 -3.73 16.31 -14.20
N LYS A 4 -4.94 16.58 -13.69
CA LYS A 4 -5.63 15.66 -12.78
C LYS A 4 -6.01 14.38 -13.51
N ILE A 5 -5.79 13.24 -12.88
CA ILE A 5 -6.16 11.91 -13.38
C ILE A 5 -7.41 11.48 -12.61
N PHE A 6 -8.46 11.08 -13.32
CA PHE A 6 -9.69 10.57 -12.70
C PHE A 6 -9.67 9.04 -12.78
N MET A 7 -9.81 8.39 -11.63
CA MET A 7 -9.97 6.93 -11.56
C MET A 7 -11.43 6.54 -11.76
N LEU A 8 -11.64 5.34 -12.33
CA LEU A 8 -12.94 4.70 -12.36
C LEU A 8 -13.24 4.08 -10.99
N PRO A 9 -14.52 4.00 -10.58
CA PRO A 9 -14.92 3.26 -9.39
C PRO A 9 -14.44 1.81 -9.44
N VAL A 10 -14.01 1.28 -8.29
CA VAL A 10 -13.54 -0.12 -8.16
C VAL A 10 -14.56 -1.13 -8.70
N GLU A 11 -15.87 -0.88 -8.54
CA GLU A 11 -16.93 -1.78 -9.00
C GLU A 11 -16.99 -1.91 -10.53
N GLU A 12 -16.48 -0.91 -11.27
CA GLU A 12 -16.50 -0.86 -12.73
C GLU A 12 -15.20 -1.39 -13.37
N VAL A 13 -14.19 -1.73 -12.55
CA VAL A 13 -12.89 -2.20 -13.04
C VAL A 13 -12.98 -3.65 -13.53
N ASN A 14 -12.59 -3.87 -14.79
CA ASN A 14 -12.54 -5.22 -15.36
C ASN A 14 -11.28 -5.99 -14.90
N LEU A 15 -11.47 -6.96 -14.01
CA LEU A 15 -10.42 -7.79 -13.42
C LEU A 15 -9.60 -8.59 -14.44
N THR A 16 -10.15 -8.95 -15.60
CA THR A 16 -9.40 -9.72 -16.62
C THR A 16 -8.32 -8.88 -17.33
N THR A 17 -8.40 -7.56 -17.20
CA THR A 17 -7.48 -6.62 -17.84
C THR A 17 -6.42 -6.08 -16.90
N VAL A 18 -6.59 -6.28 -15.58
CA VAL A 18 -5.68 -5.77 -14.56
C VAL A 18 -4.38 -6.58 -14.60
N LYS A 19 -3.27 -5.89 -14.85
CA LYS A 19 -1.92 -6.46 -14.75
C LYS A 19 -1.30 -6.06 -13.43
N TYR A 20 -0.59 -6.99 -12.82
CA TYR A 20 0.20 -6.70 -11.65
C TYR A 20 1.44 -5.90 -12.05
N GLU A 21 1.54 -4.67 -11.55
CA GLU A 21 2.78 -3.91 -11.59
C GLU A 21 3.48 -3.98 -10.24
N ARG A 22 4.75 -4.39 -10.24
CA ARG A 22 5.56 -4.41 -9.03
C ARG A 22 5.97 -2.99 -8.69
N GLU A 23 5.67 -2.55 -7.47
CA GLU A 23 6.19 -1.29 -6.94
C GLU A 23 7.72 -1.34 -6.86
N VAL A 24 8.38 -0.39 -7.51
CA VAL A 24 9.84 -0.23 -7.45
C VAL A 24 10.16 0.95 -6.56
N LEU A 25 10.33 0.68 -5.26
CA LEU A 25 10.75 1.68 -4.30
C LEU A 25 12.25 1.94 -4.43
N LYS A 26 12.60 3.21 -4.70
CA LYS A 26 13.98 3.68 -4.81
C LYS A 26 14.31 4.55 -3.61
N ALA A 27 15.23 4.05 -2.80
CA ALA A 27 15.77 4.76 -1.65
C ALA A 27 17.27 4.46 -1.53
N PRO A 28 18.06 5.43 -1.03
CA PRO A 28 19.47 5.18 -0.74
C PRO A 28 19.58 4.23 0.47
N HIS A 29 20.39 3.18 0.33
CA HIS A 29 20.75 2.32 1.45
C HIS A 29 21.93 2.95 2.20
N LEU A 30 21.68 3.52 3.38
CA LEU A 30 22.68 4.22 4.18
C LEU A 30 22.87 3.50 5.51
N THR A 31 24.13 3.23 5.88
CA THR A 31 24.49 2.63 7.15
C THR A 31 25.43 3.55 7.94
N ASP A 32 25.48 3.35 9.26
CA ASP A 32 26.39 3.99 10.22
C ASP A 32 26.62 5.49 9.99
N PHE A 33 27.82 5.84 9.53
CA PHE A 33 28.25 7.22 9.32
C PHE A 33 27.42 7.94 8.24
N GLY A 34 27.08 7.24 7.16
CA GLY A 34 26.25 7.79 6.08
C GLY A 34 24.84 8.13 6.56
N LEU A 35 24.25 7.27 7.40
CA LEU A 35 22.95 7.52 8.01
C LEU A 35 23.00 8.72 8.98
N ARG A 36 24.04 8.79 9.82
CA ARG A 36 24.21 9.89 10.79
C ARG A 36 24.36 11.24 10.08
N LEU A 37 25.09 11.27 8.98
CA LEU A 37 25.23 12.48 8.14
C LEU A 37 23.90 12.86 7.49
N PHE A 38 23.19 11.88 6.91
CA PHE A 38 21.90 12.12 6.26
C PHE A 38 20.87 12.71 7.21
N ILE A 39 20.74 12.17 8.42
CA ILE A 39 19.80 12.70 9.44
C ILE A 39 20.19 14.13 9.83
N ARG A 40 21.50 14.41 9.99
CA ARG A 40 21.99 15.74 10.34
C ARG A 40 21.75 16.77 9.23
N LEU A 41 21.86 16.36 7.97
CA LEU A 41 21.55 17.18 6.80
C LEU A 41 20.04 17.36 6.59
N ALA A 42 19.23 16.38 6.96
CA ALA A 42 17.76 16.44 6.85
C ALA A 42 17.10 17.39 7.89
N ALA A 43 17.86 17.95 8.84
CA ALA A 43 17.37 18.93 9.81
C ALA A 43 17.10 20.32 9.17
N PRO A 44 16.35 21.22 9.84
CA PRO A 44 15.02 21.71 9.46
C PRO A 44 14.90 22.42 8.10
N ILE A 45 16.00 22.73 7.42
CA ILE A 45 16.02 23.56 6.20
C ILE A 45 16.04 22.70 4.94
N ILE A 46 16.81 21.60 4.90
CA ILE A 46 17.03 20.81 3.68
C ILE A 46 16.10 19.57 3.61
N GLY A 47 15.54 19.16 4.75
CA GLY A 47 14.69 17.96 4.85
C GLY A 47 13.46 17.97 3.94
N SER A 48 12.80 19.13 3.79
CA SER A 48 11.63 19.25 2.91
C SER A 48 11.98 19.00 1.43
N LEU A 49 13.15 19.45 0.98
CA LEU A 49 13.63 19.26 -0.38
C LEU A 49 14.00 17.79 -0.63
N ILE A 50 14.72 17.16 0.31
CA ILE A 50 15.05 15.73 0.26
C ILE A 50 13.77 14.88 0.20
N MET A 51 12.80 15.19 1.06
CA MET A 51 11.52 14.48 1.10
C MET A 51 10.73 14.66 -0.20
N SER A 52 10.70 15.88 -0.74
CA SER A 52 10.00 16.18 -2.00
C SER A 52 10.62 15.43 -3.18
N TYR A 53 11.95 15.35 -3.22
CA TYR A 53 12.68 14.58 -4.23
C TYR A 53 12.36 13.08 -4.14
N LEU A 54 12.44 12.49 -2.94
CA LEU A 54 12.14 11.08 -2.72
C LEU A 54 10.68 10.73 -3.04
N LYS A 55 9.73 11.58 -2.64
CA LYS A 55 8.30 11.40 -2.95
C LYS A 55 8.07 11.41 -4.46
N LYS A 56 8.66 12.36 -5.18
CA LYS A 56 8.55 12.46 -6.63
C LYS A 56 9.11 11.24 -7.35
N HIS A 57 10.23 10.71 -6.88
CA HIS A 57 10.90 9.57 -7.51
C HIS A 57 10.20 8.22 -7.26
N ASN A 58 9.28 8.17 -6.29
CA ASN A 58 8.53 6.99 -5.89
C ASN A 58 7.01 7.11 -6.19
N GLY A 59 6.61 8.03 -7.08
CA GLY A 59 5.20 8.16 -7.51
C GLY A 59 4.25 8.77 -6.47
N PHE A 60 4.72 9.14 -5.26
CA PHE A 60 3.85 9.74 -4.24
C PHE A 60 3.23 11.08 -4.67
N THR A 61 3.93 11.84 -5.51
CA THR A 61 3.38 13.09 -6.06
C THR A 61 2.26 12.84 -7.07
N GLU A 62 2.19 11.65 -7.66
CA GLU A 62 1.10 11.28 -8.58
C GLU A 62 -0.19 11.02 -7.80
N LEU A 63 -0.07 10.47 -6.58
CA LEU A 63 -1.18 10.28 -5.64
C LEU A 63 -1.93 11.60 -5.34
N GLU A 64 -1.22 12.72 -5.28
CA GLU A 64 -1.80 14.05 -5.08
C GLU A 64 -2.59 14.56 -6.30
N ASN A 65 -2.33 14.01 -7.49
CA ASN A 65 -2.98 14.40 -8.74
C ASN A 65 -4.12 13.45 -9.14
N ILE A 66 -4.31 12.34 -8.41
CA ILE A 66 -5.34 11.33 -8.66
C ILE A 66 -6.61 11.70 -7.88
N VAL A 67 -7.75 11.66 -8.57
CA VAL A 67 -9.08 11.78 -7.98
C VAL A 67 -9.63 10.37 -7.76
N ILE A 68 -9.77 10.01 -6.49
CA ILE A 68 -10.32 8.72 -6.02
C ILE A 68 -11.82 8.92 -5.77
N PRO A 69 -12.72 8.21 -6.47
CA PRO A 69 -14.17 8.40 -6.35
C PRO A 69 -14.77 7.78 -5.06
N GLU A 70 -14.08 6.83 -4.42
CA GLU A 70 -14.55 6.13 -3.23
C GLU A 70 -14.43 6.98 -1.96
N THR A 71 -15.34 6.72 -1.01
CA THR A 71 -15.24 7.29 0.33
C THR A 71 -14.16 6.58 1.16
N PRO A 72 -13.42 7.28 2.03
CA PRO A 72 -12.35 6.69 2.80
C PRO A 72 -12.86 5.68 3.84
N MET A 73 -12.31 4.47 3.80
CA MET A 73 -12.46 3.46 4.85
C MET A 73 -11.27 3.55 5.82
N PHE A 74 -11.41 4.27 6.94
CA PHE A 74 -10.33 4.48 7.91
C PHE A 74 -10.02 3.26 8.78
N ARG A 75 -11.01 2.37 8.93
CA ARG A 75 -10.91 1.10 9.66
C ARG A 75 -11.59 0.03 8.82
N PRO A 76 -11.14 -1.23 8.89
CA PRO A 76 -11.81 -2.31 8.18
C PRO A 76 -13.29 -2.42 8.58
N GLU A 77 -14.17 -2.33 7.60
CA GLU A 77 -15.60 -2.59 7.76
C GLU A 77 -15.90 -3.96 7.15
N PHE A 78 -16.24 -4.93 8.00
CA PHE A 78 -16.49 -6.30 7.54
C PHE A 78 -17.99 -6.52 7.38
N PRO A 79 -18.45 -7.05 6.23
CA PRO A 79 -19.82 -7.48 6.10
C PRO A 79 -20.11 -8.61 7.10
N PRO A 80 -21.38 -8.82 7.50
CA PRO A 80 -21.76 -9.97 8.29
C PRO A 80 -21.26 -11.24 7.60
N GLN A 81 -20.35 -11.94 8.27
CA GLN A 81 -19.97 -13.29 7.87
C GLN A 81 -21.21 -14.11 8.16
N GLY A 82 -22.01 -14.42 7.14
CA GLY A 82 -23.23 -15.21 7.30
C GLY A 82 -22.95 -16.41 8.19
N ILE A 83 -23.95 -16.83 8.99
CA ILE A 83 -23.93 -18.05 9.81
C ILE A 83 -23.06 -19.05 9.08
N ALA A 84 -21.94 -19.47 9.69
CA ALA A 84 -21.02 -20.42 9.10
C ALA A 84 -21.86 -21.48 8.39
N ALA A 85 -21.94 -21.40 7.05
CA ALA A 85 -22.43 -22.52 6.28
C ALA A 85 -21.58 -23.68 6.79
N PRO A 86 -22.18 -24.78 7.29
CA PRO A 86 -21.40 -25.86 7.90
C PRO A 86 -20.21 -26.10 6.99
N TYR A 87 -19.00 -25.82 7.49
CA TYR A 87 -17.79 -26.03 6.70
C TYR A 87 -17.93 -27.44 6.12
N PRO A 88 -17.81 -27.63 4.79
CA PRO A 88 -17.82 -28.99 4.28
C PRO A 88 -16.76 -29.74 5.08
N SER A 89 -17.10 -30.92 5.61
CA SER A 89 -16.25 -31.71 6.51
C SER A 89 -14.84 -31.98 5.96
N THR A 90 -14.62 -31.66 4.69
CA THR A 90 -13.34 -31.65 3.99
C THR A 90 -12.38 -30.54 4.41
N TRP A 91 -12.81 -29.51 5.15
CA TRP A 91 -11.95 -28.41 5.64
C TRP A 91 -11.71 -28.43 7.15
N GLN A 92 -12.11 -29.48 7.85
CA GLN A 92 -11.71 -29.66 9.24
C GLN A 92 -10.22 -30.01 9.30
N CYS A 93 -9.43 -29.08 9.85
CA CYS A 93 -8.03 -29.33 10.19
C CYS A 93 -7.96 -30.64 10.99
N PRO A 94 -7.12 -31.62 10.59
CA PRO A 94 -6.97 -32.85 11.36
C PRO A 94 -6.50 -32.51 12.77
N SER A 95 -7.25 -32.97 13.76
CA SER A 95 -6.89 -32.91 15.18
C SER A 95 -5.48 -33.46 15.36
N SER A 96 -4.60 -32.67 15.98
CA SER A 96 -3.19 -32.99 16.24
C SER A 96 -2.97 -34.13 17.26
N SER A 97 -4.00 -34.92 17.57
CA SER A 97 -3.99 -35.97 18.59
C SER A 97 -3.37 -37.30 18.16
N HIS A 98 -2.65 -37.35 17.02
CA HIS A 98 -2.07 -38.58 16.46
C HIS A 98 -0.54 -38.60 16.37
N TRP A 99 0.15 -37.79 17.20
CA TRP A 99 1.59 -37.92 17.38
C TRP A 99 1.88 -38.26 18.86
N HIS A 100 1.84 -39.56 19.17
CA HIS A 100 2.39 -40.17 20.37
C HIS A 100 3.51 -41.12 19.98
#